data_AF-A0A7C7LQP7-F1
#
_entry.id   AF-A0A7C7LQP7-F1
#
_cell.length_a   1.000
_cell.length_b   1.000
_cell.length_c   1.000
_cell.angle_alpha   90.00
_cell.angle_beta   90.00
_cell.angle_gamma   90.00
#
_symmetry.space_group_name_H-M   'P 1'
#
loop_
_entity.id
_entity.type
_entity.pdbx_description
1 polymer ?
#
loop_
_entity_poly.entity_id
_entity_poly.type
_entity_poly.pdbx_seq_one_letter_code
_entity_poly.pdbx_strand_id
1 'polypeptide(L)'
;MRINYATQVTRIDGTEADFSNYSGQVLLIVNTASACGYTPQYRGLQALYQRFKDHGFSVLGFPCNQFGSQEPGTADEIRDFCEQKFSVTFPLFAKIDVNGPDTHPLYQQLKSAKPGLLGSQDIKWNFTK
;
A
#
# COMPACT_ATOMS: atom_id res chain seq x y z
N MET A 1 5.31 2.71 -15.93
CA MET A 1 4.89 4.05 -15.44
C MET A 1 6.00 4.59 -14.55
N ARG A 2 6.23 5.91 -14.54
CA ARG A 2 7.09 6.57 -13.56
C ARG A 2 6.21 7.25 -12.50
N ILE A 3 6.51 7.04 -11.22
CA ILE A 3 5.85 7.74 -10.12
C ILE A 3 6.63 9.02 -9.82
N ASN A 4 5.95 10.09 -9.44
CA ASN A 4 6.62 11.28 -8.94
C ASN A 4 7.15 11.03 -7.51
N TYR A 5 8.46 10.82 -7.38
CA TYR A 5 9.10 10.57 -6.08
C TYR A 5 9.11 11.77 -5.13
N ALA A 6 8.73 12.98 -5.60
CA ALA A 6 8.47 14.12 -4.72
C ALA A 6 7.12 14.04 -4.00
N THR A 7 6.30 13.02 -4.28
CA THR A 7 5.04 12.78 -3.58
C THR A 7 5.33 12.43 -2.13
N GLN A 8 4.85 13.26 -1.20
CA GLN A 8 4.97 12.98 0.22
C GLN A 8 4.21 11.71 0.59
N VAL A 9 4.84 10.90 1.43
CA VAL A 9 4.28 9.68 2.02
C VAL A 9 4.78 9.59 3.45
N THR A 10 3.91 9.18 4.35
CA THR A 10 4.24 9.03 5.78
C THR A 10 4.32 7.55 6.11
N ARG A 11 5.33 7.14 6.87
CA ARG A 11 5.45 5.79 7.41
C ARG A 11 4.32 5.51 8.40
N ILE A 12 4.08 4.23 8.68
CA ILE A 12 3.04 3.84 9.64
C ILE A 12 3.31 4.38 11.04
N ASP A 13 4.57 4.61 11.42
CA ASP A 13 4.94 5.21 12.71
C ASP A 13 4.81 6.75 12.75
N GLY A 14 4.32 7.38 11.68
CA GLY A 14 4.16 8.83 11.58
C GLY A 14 5.39 9.59 11.08
N THR A 15 6.53 8.91 10.87
CA THR A 15 7.73 9.55 10.32
C THR A 15 7.60 9.83 8.82
N GLU A 16 8.24 10.89 8.34
CA GLU A 16 8.25 11.21 6.91
C GLU A 16 9.08 10.16 6.14
N ALA A 17 8.51 9.60 5.07
CA ALA A 17 9.23 8.66 4.23
C ALA A 17 9.86 9.40 3.05
N ASP A 18 11.18 9.32 2.93
CA ASP A 18 11.84 9.72 1.68
C ASP A 18 11.53 8.67 0.60
N PHE A 19 10.58 9.01 -0.27
CA PHE A 19 10.11 8.14 -1.34
C PHE A 19 11.13 7.99 -2.47
N SER A 20 12.12 8.89 -2.56
CA SER A 20 13.19 8.81 -3.56
C SER A 20 14.10 7.59 -3.34
N ASN A 21 14.14 7.02 -2.13
CA ASN A 21 14.81 5.76 -1.82
C ASN A 21 14.32 4.57 -2.66
N TYR A 22 13.12 4.67 -3.23
CA TYR A 22 12.54 3.64 -4.09
C TYR A 22 12.83 3.86 -5.58
N SER A 23 13.55 4.92 -5.93
CA SER A 23 13.93 5.21 -7.32
C SER A 23 14.78 4.08 -7.89
N GLY A 24 14.49 3.69 -9.14
CA GLY A 24 15.15 2.59 -9.83
C GLY A 24 14.68 1.18 -9.41
N GLN A 25 13.83 1.06 -8.39
CA GLN A 25 13.25 -0.22 -7.99
C GLN A 25 11.95 -0.53 -8.74
N VAL A 26 11.64 -1.82 -8.88
CA VAL A 26 10.31 -2.30 -9.24
C VAL A 26 9.43 -2.28 -8.00
N LEU A 27 8.32 -1.53 -8.05
CA LEU A 27 7.43 -1.36 -6.91
C LEU A 27 6.12 -2.11 -7.09
N LEU A 28 5.76 -2.88 -6.06
CA LEU A 28 4.43 -3.44 -5.88
C LEU A 28 3.71 -2.64 -4.79
N ILE A 29 2.84 -1.72 -5.21
CA ILE A 29 2.07 -0.85 -4.32
C ILE A 29 0.70 -1.48 -4.09
N VAL A 30 0.29 -1.62 -2.82
CA VAL A 30 -0.92 -2.36 -2.47
C VAL A 30 -1.71 -1.59 -1.41
N ASN A 31 -3.01 -1.35 -1.65
CA ASN A 31 -3.89 -0.86 -0.58
C ASN A 31 -4.28 -2.06 0.29
N THR A 32 -4.11 -1.98 1.60
CA THR A 32 -4.18 -3.16 2.50
C THR A 32 -5.25 -3.00 3.58
N ALA A 33 -5.64 -4.13 4.17
CA ALA A 33 -6.63 -4.20 5.25
C ALA A 33 -6.38 -5.40 6.18
N SER A 34 -6.65 -5.25 7.49
CA SER A 34 -6.49 -6.30 8.50
C SER A 34 -7.72 -7.19 8.67
N ALA A 35 -8.92 -6.68 8.38
CA ALA A 35 -10.19 -7.42 8.53
C ALA A 35 -10.87 -7.71 7.17
N CYS A 36 -10.06 -8.06 6.16
CA CYS A 36 -10.53 -8.35 4.81
C CYS A 36 -10.47 -9.86 4.52
N GLY A 37 -11.39 -10.39 3.72
CA GLY A 37 -11.30 -11.77 3.22
C GLY A 37 -10.02 -12.05 2.42
N TYR A 38 -9.37 -11.00 1.91
CA TYR A 38 -8.08 -11.07 1.22
C TYR A 38 -6.86 -10.79 2.11
N THR A 39 -7.04 -10.51 3.40
CA THR A 39 -5.94 -10.32 4.35
C THR A 39 -4.89 -11.46 4.32
N PRO A 40 -5.24 -12.75 4.09
CA PRO A 40 -4.24 -13.80 3.90
C PRO A 40 -3.21 -13.54 2.78
N GLN A 41 -3.48 -12.64 1.82
CA GLN A 41 -2.54 -12.23 0.78
C GLN A 41 -1.25 -11.59 1.31
N TYR A 42 -1.24 -11.07 2.55
CA TYR A 42 -0.02 -10.61 3.23
C TYR A 42 1.11 -11.65 3.18
N ARG A 43 0.79 -12.95 3.30
CA ARG A 43 1.80 -14.03 3.20
C ARG A 43 2.49 -14.05 1.84
N GLY A 44 1.71 -13.92 0.76
CA GLY A 44 2.23 -13.90 -0.60
C GLY A 44 3.06 -12.65 -0.88
N LEU A 45 2.59 -11.50 -0.39
CA LEU A 45 3.31 -10.22 -0.49
C LEU A 45 4.65 -10.29 0.25
N GLN A 46 4.65 -10.81 1.48
CA GLN A 46 5.85 -10.99 2.29
C GLN A 46 6.83 -11.96 1.61
N ALA A 47 6.35 -13.08 1.06
CA ALA A 47 7.19 -14.02 0.32
C ALA A 47 7.83 -13.40 -0.93
N LEU A 48 7.07 -12.61 -1.70
CA LEU A 48 7.60 -11.86 -2.85
C LEU A 48 8.66 -10.84 -2.42
N TYR A 49 8.38 -10.09 -1.35
CA TYR A 49 9.32 -9.12 -0.81
C TYR A 49 10.63 -9.80 -0.39
N GLN A 50 10.58 -10.86 0.42
CA GLN A 50 11.79 -11.57 0.84
C GLN A 50 12.59 -12.13 -0.35
N ARG A 51 11.90 -12.62 -1.38
CA ARG A 51 12.56 -13.19 -2.55
C ARG A 51 13.30 -12.16 -3.41
N PHE A 52 12.76 -10.95 -3.52
CA PHE A 52 13.23 -9.99 -4.51
C PHE A 52 13.75 -8.66 -3.95
N LYS A 53 13.66 -8.40 -2.63
CA LYS A 53 14.10 -7.13 -2.03
C LYS A 53 15.55 -6.74 -2.36
N ASP A 54 16.44 -7.73 -2.41
CA ASP A 54 17.86 -7.53 -2.73
C ASP A 54 18.13 -7.43 -4.24
N HIS A 55 17.08 -7.52 -5.07
CA HIS A 55 17.13 -7.47 -6.53
C HIS A 55 16.40 -6.23 -7.09
N GLY A 56 16.34 -5.16 -6.30
CA GLY A 56 15.70 -3.90 -6.71
C GLY A 56 14.18 -4.00 -6.79
N PHE A 57 13.54 -4.71 -5.86
CA PHE A 57 12.08 -4.81 -5.75
C PHE A 57 11.60 -4.40 -4.36
N SER A 58 10.44 -3.77 -4.26
CA SER A 58 9.82 -3.50 -2.97
C SER A 58 8.31 -3.65 -3.00
N VAL A 59 7.75 -4.13 -1.89
CA VAL A 59 6.31 -4.10 -1.62
C VAL A 59 6.05 -2.92 -0.70
N LEU A 60 5.08 -2.07 -1.07
CA LEU A 60 4.71 -0.89 -0.30
C LEU A 60 3.23 -1.02 0.10
N GLY A 61 2.98 -1.25 1.39
CA GLY A 61 1.63 -1.44 1.93
C GLY A 61 1.02 -0.14 2.44
N PHE A 62 -0.14 0.22 1.92
CA PHE A 62 -0.91 1.40 2.31
C PHE A 62 -2.25 0.97 2.92
N PRO A 63 -2.39 0.95 4.26
CA PRO A 63 -3.66 0.62 4.91
C PRO A 63 -4.79 1.53 4.41
N CYS A 64 -5.98 0.98 4.18
CA CYS A 64 -7.13 1.74 3.69
C CYS A 64 -8.45 1.22 4.26
N ASN A 65 -9.25 2.13 4.85
CA ASN A 65 -10.51 1.78 5.51
C ASN A 65 -11.76 2.01 4.65
N GLN A 66 -11.61 2.44 3.39
CA GLN A 66 -12.73 2.83 2.52
C GLN A 66 -13.57 1.64 2.03
N PHE A 67 -13.11 0.40 2.22
CA PHE A 67 -13.78 -0.81 1.74
C PHE A 67 -14.31 -1.63 2.92
N GLY A 68 -15.61 -1.53 3.19
CA GLY A 68 -16.29 -2.29 4.24
C GLY A 68 -15.77 -2.02 5.65
N SER A 69 -15.10 -0.88 5.87
CA SER A 69 -14.45 -0.54 7.15
C SER A 69 -13.52 -1.63 7.69
N GLN A 70 -12.79 -2.29 6.77
CA GLN A 70 -11.93 -3.44 7.06
C GLN A 70 -10.54 -3.10 7.61
N GLU A 71 -10.25 -1.81 7.83
CA GLU A 71 -9.01 -1.33 8.45
C GLU A 71 -9.31 -0.23 9.51
N PRO A 72 -10.13 -0.55 10.53
CA PRO A 72 -10.60 0.44 11.49
C PRO A 72 -9.52 0.87 12.49
N GLY A 73 -8.51 0.02 12.69
CA GLY A 73 -7.47 0.21 13.70
C GLY A 73 -6.62 1.48 13.53
N THR A 74 -5.96 1.84 14.62
CA THR A 74 -4.90 2.83 14.70
C THR A 74 -3.63 2.33 14.00
N ALA A 75 -2.68 3.24 13.78
CA ALA A 75 -1.40 2.89 13.18
C ALA A 75 -0.65 1.78 13.94
N ASP A 76 -0.64 1.85 15.27
CA ASP A 76 0.01 0.85 16.12
C ASP A 76 -0.70 -0.50 16.02
N GLU A 77 -2.03 -0.53 16.10
CA GLU A 77 -2.80 -1.77 15.96
C GLU A 77 -2.60 -2.44 14.59
N ILE A 78 -2.53 -1.65 13.51
CA ILE A 78 -2.29 -2.17 12.15
C ILE A 78 -0.88 -2.73 12.04
N ARG A 79 0.13 -2.02 12.56
CA ARG A 79 1.52 -2.48 12.55
C ARG A 79 1.66 -3.79 13.32
N ASP A 80 1.15 -3.82 14.55
CA ASP A 80 1.21 -4.98 15.44
C ASP A 80 0.47 -6.18 14.83
N PHE A 81 -0.68 -5.95 14.19
CA PHE A 81 -1.40 -6.99 13.46
C PHE A 81 -0.55 -7.60 12.34
N CYS A 82 0.03 -6.75 11.48
CA CYS A 82 0.84 -7.18 10.35
C CYS A 82 2.09 -7.96 10.79
N GLU A 83 2.76 -7.48 11.84
CA GLU A 83 3.94 -8.13 12.41
C GLU A 83 3.59 -9.47 13.06
N GLN A 84 2.62 -9.48 13.98
CA GLN A 84 2.33 -10.66 14.80
C GLN A 84 1.62 -11.77 14.00
N LYS A 85 0.76 -11.42 13.03
CA LYS A 85 -0.03 -12.41 12.28
C LYS A 85 0.65 -12.90 11.01
N PHE A 86 1.48 -12.05 10.39
CA PHE A 86 2.02 -12.32 9.05
C PHE A 86 3.53 -12.12 8.96
N SER A 87 4.18 -11.66 10.04
CA SER A 87 5.62 -11.34 10.06
C SER A 87 6.00 -10.45 8.89
N VAL A 88 5.14 -9.45 8.61
CA VAL A 88 5.38 -8.46 7.56
C VAL A 88 6.62 -7.67 7.91
N THR A 89 7.55 -7.59 6.97
CA THR A 89 8.76 -6.75 7.09
C THR A 89 8.92 -5.80 5.92
N PHE A 90 8.01 -5.84 4.94
CA PHE A 90 8.01 -4.85 3.89
C PHE A 90 7.48 -3.51 4.43
N PRO A 91 7.86 -2.37 3.83
CA PRO A 91 7.38 -1.05 4.20
C PRO A 91 5.85 -0.92 4.35
N LEU A 92 5.40 -0.55 5.55
CA LEU A 92 4.04 -0.09 5.81
C LEU A 92 4.01 1.44 5.97
N PHE A 93 2.98 2.05 5.42
CA PHE A 93 2.76 3.50 5.42
C PHE A 93 1.53 3.85 6.26
N ALA A 94 1.35 5.14 6.50
CA ALA A 94 0.16 5.67 7.15
C ALA A 94 -1.11 5.26 6.39
N LYS A 95 -2.22 5.14 7.12
CA LYS A 95 -3.53 4.89 6.54
C LYS A 95 -3.92 6.05 5.62
N ILE A 96 -4.40 5.73 4.42
CA ILE A 96 -4.77 6.72 3.41
C ILE A 96 -6.10 6.39 2.74
N ASP A 97 -6.66 7.40 2.10
CA ASP A 97 -7.79 7.28 1.20
C ASP A 97 -7.30 7.09 -0.24
N VAL A 98 -7.93 6.16 -0.96
CA VAL A 98 -7.54 5.78 -2.33
C VAL A 98 -8.60 6.14 -3.37
N ASN A 99 -9.80 6.52 -2.92
CA ASN A 99 -10.92 7.01 -3.71
C ASN A 99 -11.51 8.30 -3.11
N GLY A 100 -12.33 9.00 -3.88
CA GLY A 100 -13.01 10.22 -3.45
C GLY A 100 -12.14 11.48 -3.47
N PRO A 101 -12.66 12.61 -2.96
CA PRO A 101 -11.97 13.91 -2.98
C PRO A 101 -10.65 13.90 -2.20
N ASP A 102 -10.57 13.07 -1.16
CA ASP A 102 -9.39 12.94 -0.29
C ASP A 102 -8.40 11.87 -0.78
N THR A 103 -8.55 11.38 -2.02
CA THR A 103 -7.63 10.39 -2.61
C THR A 103 -6.19 10.89 -2.50
N HIS A 104 -5.32 10.10 -1.87
CA HIS A 104 -3.90 10.41 -1.74
C HIS A 104 -3.23 10.65 -3.11
N PRO A 105 -2.36 11.66 -3.27
CA PRO A 105 -1.75 12.00 -4.56
C PRO A 105 -1.02 10.84 -5.25
N LEU A 106 -0.43 9.91 -4.49
CA LEU A 106 0.14 8.67 -5.03
C LEU A 106 -0.92 7.83 -5.77
N TYR A 107 -2.08 7.63 -5.15
CA TYR A 107 -3.16 6.83 -5.74
C TYR A 107 -3.85 7.54 -6.90
N GLN A 108 -3.91 8.87 -6.90
CA GLN A 108 -4.33 9.64 -8.08
C GLN A 108 -3.43 9.34 -9.30
N GLN A 109 -2.10 9.30 -9.09
CA GLN A 109 -1.14 8.96 -10.14
C GLN A 109 -1.33 7.52 -10.65
N LEU A 110 -1.46 6.56 -9.73
CA LEU A 110 -1.63 5.14 -10.08
C LEU A 110 -2.91 4.90 -10.89
N LYS A 111 -4.04 5.43 -10.41
CA LYS A 111 -5.35 5.29 -11.06
C LYS A 111 -5.40 5.98 -12.42
N SER A 112 -4.73 7.12 -12.56
CA SER A 112 -4.62 7.82 -13.85
C SER A 112 -3.77 7.07 -14.86
N ALA A 113 -2.66 6.47 -14.40
CA ALA A 113 -1.73 5.77 -15.28
C ALA A 113 -2.22 4.38 -15.72
N LYS A 114 -3.02 3.71 -14.89
CA LYS A 114 -3.60 2.41 -15.20
C LYS A 114 -5.06 2.34 -14.75
N PRO A 115 -5.98 2.95 -15.51
CA PRO A 115 -7.40 2.86 -15.19
C PRO A 115 -7.90 1.43 -15.36
N GLY A 116 -8.96 1.10 -14.64
CA GLY A 116 -9.66 -0.16 -14.74
C GLY A 116 -10.51 -0.27 -16.02
N LEU A 117 -11.41 -1.25 -16.02
CA LEU A 117 -12.31 -1.52 -17.14
C LEU A 117 -13.12 -0.25 -17.51
N LEU A 118 -13.26 0.01 -18.81
CA LEU A 118 -13.93 1.19 -19.36
C LEU A 118 -13.38 2.54 -18.85
N GLY A 119 -12.11 2.59 -18.43
CA GLY A 119 -11.48 3.82 -17.95
C GLY A 119 -11.83 4.16 -16.50
N SER A 120 -12.51 3.27 -15.76
CA SER A 120 -12.85 3.53 -14.35
C SER A 120 -11.59 3.69 -13.51
N GLN A 121 -11.47 4.82 -12.82
CA GLN A 121 -10.34 5.11 -11.94
C GLN A 121 -10.58 4.71 -10.48
N ASP A 122 -11.76 4.17 -10.16
CA ASP A 122 -12.06 3.77 -8.79
C ASP A 122 -11.45 2.41 -8.48
N ILE A 123 -10.72 2.36 -7.38
CA ILE A 123 -10.32 1.09 -6.78
C ILE A 123 -11.56 0.43 -6.19
N LYS A 124 -11.76 -0.85 -6.49
CA LYS A 124 -12.99 -1.56 -6.11
C LYS A 124 -12.88 -2.28 -4.78
N TRP A 125 -11.67 -2.58 -4.31
CA TRP A 125 -11.48 -3.35 -3.09
C TRP A 125 -10.07 -3.20 -2.47
N ASN A 126 -9.91 -3.67 -1.23
CA ASN A 126 -8.61 -3.89 -0.61
C ASN A 126 -7.79 -4.96 -1.33
N PHE A 127 -6.47 -4.86 -1.24
CA PHE A 127 -5.47 -5.67 -1.94
C PHE A 127 -5.46 -5.49 -3.47
N THR A 128 -5.82 -4.31 -3.96
CA THR A 128 -5.62 -3.91 -5.36
C THR A 128 -4.17 -3.49 -5.58
N LYS A 129 -3.61 -3.79 -6.76
CA LYS A 129 -2.22 -3.57 -7.14
C LYS A 129 -2.06 -3.24 -8.62
#